data_AF-A0A2L0PPY5-F1
#
_entry.id   AF-A0A2L0PPY5-F1
#
_cell.length_a   1.000
_cell.length_b   1.000
_cell.length_c   1.000
_cell.angle_alpha   90.00
_cell.angle_beta   90.00
_cell.angle_gamma   90.00
#
_symmetry.space_group_name_H-M   'P 1'
#
loop_
_entity.id
_entity.type
_entity.pdbx_description
1 polymer ?
#
loop_
_entity_poly.entity_id
_entity_poly.type
_entity_poly.pdbx_seq_one_letter_code
_entity_poly.pdbx_strand_id
1 'polypeptide(L)'
;MQNKIILALLGVLMVTQVQAKTYQPQVPTFNETNGNQRAKNNPWQNIGTAMVAGQRLPAYAVSVSDPIEEGWISEDDACHPKACVLPVSANVRTEQLYRLMAVRVAGMGWILAPKTWRNIEADVGVNGSQALLMKSADGREYVSYYHSGACVGCALTAAAPFFPQAFKLAQADDYEPNRPNPSIQLVRAQNNKVLFSYTLPNQYTTHGVAFWQNADDEPYQDMRVTVSQDNTALAGVILNAGMMAF
;
A
#
# COMPACT_ATOMS: atom_id res chain seq x y z
N MET A 1 14.31 14.01 -75.02
CA MET A 1 14.60 13.03 -73.95
C MET A 1 14.58 13.77 -72.62
N GLN A 2 13.47 13.68 -71.87
CA GLN A 2 13.28 14.33 -70.57
C GLN A 2 13.62 13.34 -69.45
N ASN A 3 14.67 13.63 -68.68
CA ASN A 3 15.02 12.89 -67.46
C ASN A 3 14.08 13.31 -66.34
N LYS A 4 13.24 12.38 -65.88
CA LYS A 4 12.48 12.52 -64.63
C LYS A 4 13.33 12.02 -63.47
N ILE A 5 13.76 12.93 -62.60
CA ILE A 5 14.30 12.59 -61.28
C ILE A 5 13.10 12.51 -60.33
N ILE A 6 12.80 11.32 -59.82
CA ILE A 6 11.83 11.12 -58.72
C ILE A 6 12.66 11.01 -57.44
N LEU A 7 12.65 12.07 -56.61
CA LEU A 7 13.10 11.98 -55.23
C LEU A 7 12.00 11.29 -54.41
N ALA A 8 12.25 10.06 -53.98
CA ALA A 8 11.44 9.41 -52.95
C ALA A 8 11.96 9.84 -51.57
N LEU A 9 11.22 10.70 -50.87
CA LEU A 9 11.43 10.94 -49.44
C LEU A 9 10.96 9.71 -48.65
N LEU A 10 11.89 8.88 -48.19
CA LEU A 10 11.63 7.92 -47.12
C LEU A 10 11.65 8.67 -45.78
N GLY A 11 10.48 9.03 -45.28
CA GLY A 11 10.30 9.43 -43.89
C GLY A 11 10.41 8.19 -42.99
N VAL A 12 11.54 8.03 -42.31
CA VAL A 12 11.69 7.03 -41.24
C VAL A 12 10.96 7.56 -40.01
N LEU A 13 9.75 7.06 -39.76
CA LEU A 13 9.08 7.18 -38.47
C LEU A 13 9.88 6.36 -37.46
N MET A 14 10.73 7.03 -36.66
CA MET A 14 11.31 6.41 -35.47
C MET A 14 10.19 6.25 -34.44
N VAL A 15 9.58 5.07 -34.41
CA VAL A 15 8.72 4.66 -33.30
C VAL A 15 9.63 4.32 -32.14
N THR A 16 9.82 5.25 -31.21
CA THR A 16 10.48 4.97 -29.94
C THR A 16 9.59 4.03 -29.14
N GLN A 17 9.89 2.73 -29.16
CA GLN A 17 9.22 1.80 -28.26
C GLN A 17 9.69 2.09 -26.84
N VAL A 18 8.83 2.72 -26.04
CA VAL A 18 9.01 2.78 -24.59
C VAL A 18 9.05 1.34 -24.08
N GLN A 19 10.24 0.89 -23.69
CA GLN A 19 10.46 -0.45 -23.16
C GLN A 19 9.91 -0.49 -21.72
N ALA A 20 8.68 -0.97 -21.56
CA ALA A 20 8.10 -1.27 -20.25
C ALA A 20 9.09 -2.13 -19.42
N LYS A 21 9.59 -1.59 -18.30
CA LYS A 21 10.52 -2.28 -17.40
C LYS A 21 9.80 -3.39 -16.64
N THR A 22 10.50 -4.44 -16.23
CA THR A 22 9.93 -5.45 -15.32
C THR A 22 9.82 -4.85 -13.92
N TYR A 23 8.68 -5.03 -13.26
CA TYR A 23 8.48 -4.59 -11.89
C TYR A 23 9.52 -5.24 -10.96
N GLN A 24 10.17 -4.45 -10.13
CA GLN A 24 11.14 -4.95 -9.15
C GLN A 24 10.63 -4.63 -7.76
N PRO A 25 10.19 -5.64 -6.97
CA PRO A 25 9.88 -5.41 -5.58
C PRO A 25 11.11 -4.90 -4.84
N GLN A 26 10.89 -3.95 -3.93
CA GLN A 26 11.95 -3.38 -3.11
C GLN A 26 11.54 -3.42 -1.64
N VAL A 27 12.53 -3.42 -0.75
CA VAL A 27 12.28 -3.23 0.67
C VAL A 27 11.89 -1.76 0.87
N PRO A 28 10.71 -1.46 1.42
CA PRO A 28 10.30 -0.09 1.63
C PRO A 28 11.20 0.59 2.68
N THR A 29 11.49 1.85 2.40
CA THR A 29 12.31 2.74 3.22
C THR A 29 11.50 3.94 3.65
N PHE A 30 11.82 4.47 4.83
CA PHE A 30 11.34 5.78 5.24
C PHE A 30 11.94 6.86 4.35
N ASN A 31 11.15 7.87 3.99
CA ASN A 31 11.70 9.06 3.35
C ASN A 31 12.43 9.91 4.38
N GLU A 32 11.86 10.04 5.59
CA GLU A 32 12.51 10.72 6.71
C GLU A 32 13.37 9.71 7.49
N THR A 33 14.68 9.82 7.37
CA THR A 33 15.62 8.89 8.02
C THR A 33 15.74 9.13 9.53
N ASN A 34 15.50 10.36 10.01
CA ASN A 34 15.55 10.72 11.41
C ASN A 34 14.28 10.28 12.16
N GLY A 35 14.43 9.31 13.07
CA GLY A 35 13.29 8.79 13.84
C GLY A 35 12.58 9.81 14.74
N ASN A 36 13.30 10.81 15.25
CA ASN A 36 12.67 11.87 16.04
C ASN A 36 11.85 12.81 15.15
N GLN A 37 12.31 13.07 13.93
CA GLN A 37 11.55 13.86 12.97
C GLN A 37 10.33 13.09 12.48
N ARG A 38 10.44 11.78 12.19
CA ARG A 38 9.26 10.93 11.91
C ARG A 38 8.23 10.96 13.03
N ALA A 39 8.66 10.84 14.29
CA ALA A 39 7.74 10.87 15.43
C ALA A 39 7.04 12.23 15.60
N LYS A 40 7.71 13.33 15.23
CA LYS A 40 7.07 14.65 15.12
C LYS A 40 6.14 14.74 13.92
N ASN A 41 6.52 14.10 12.81
CA ASN A 41 5.77 14.08 11.56
C ASN A 41 4.54 13.15 11.59
N ASN A 42 4.45 12.27 12.58
CA ASN A 42 3.34 11.34 12.76
C ASN A 42 3.14 11.08 14.27
N PRO A 43 2.65 12.07 15.03
CA PRO A 43 2.50 11.96 16.46
C PRO A 43 1.47 10.88 16.83
N TRP A 44 1.77 10.15 17.90
CA TRP A 44 0.94 9.07 18.41
C TRP A 44 0.09 9.56 19.58
N GLN A 45 -1.18 9.14 19.61
CA GLN A 45 -2.07 9.32 20.74
C GLN A 45 -2.64 7.97 21.19
N ASN A 46 -2.65 7.73 22.50
CA ASN A 46 -3.40 6.60 23.04
C ASN A 46 -4.88 6.95 23.07
N ILE A 47 -5.69 6.19 22.32
CA ILE A 47 -7.14 6.40 22.22
C ILE A 47 -7.92 5.34 22.99
N GLY A 48 -7.27 4.39 23.68
CA GLY A 48 -7.91 3.40 24.53
C GLY A 48 -7.89 2.00 23.94
N THR A 49 -9.06 1.41 23.69
CA THR A 49 -9.17 0.01 23.26
C THR A 49 -10.21 -0.20 22.16
N ALA A 50 -9.79 -0.89 21.11
CA ALA A 50 -10.65 -1.31 20.01
C ALA A 50 -11.15 -2.75 20.23
N MET A 51 -12.36 -3.05 19.73
CA MET A 51 -12.87 -4.41 19.64
C MET A 51 -12.53 -4.99 18.26
N VAL A 52 -11.78 -6.08 18.25
CA VAL A 52 -11.35 -6.78 17.03
C VAL A 52 -11.69 -8.26 17.19
N ALA A 53 -12.57 -8.78 16.34
CA ALA A 53 -13.06 -10.17 16.42
C ALA A 53 -13.51 -10.57 17.85
N GLY A 54 -14.20 -9.66 18.55
CA GLY A 54 -14.67 -9.88 19.94
C GLY A 54 -13.60 -9.77 21.03
N GLN A 55 -12.35 -9.43 20.68
CA GLN A 55 -11.25 -9.23 21.63
C GLN A 55 -10.90 -7.74 21.78
N ARG A 56 -10.39 -7.36 22.96
CA ARG A 56 -9.92 -6.00 23.24
C ARG A 56 -8.45 -5.86 22.88
N LEU A 57 -8.15 -4.95 21.98
CA LEU A 57 -6.78 -4.60 21.61
C LEU A 57 -6.48 -3.15 22.03
N PRO A 58 -5.23 -2.83 22.44
CA PRO A 58 -4.83 -1.45 22.62
C PRO A 58 -4.98 -0.71 21.28
N ALA A 59 -5.50 0.51 21.36
CA ALA A 59 -5.77 1.35 20.20
C ALA A 59 -5.01 2.67 20.29
N TYR A 60 -4.41 3.06 19.17
CA TYR A 60 -3.68 4.33 19.04
C TYR A 60 -4.16 5.08 17.80
N ALA A 61 -4.21 6.41 17.88
CA ALA A 61 -4.32 7.28 16.72
C ALA A 61 -2.92 7.75 16.31
N VAL A 62 -2.72 7.92 15.01
CA VAL A 62 -1.52 8.52 14.42
C VAL A 62 -1.99 9.65 13.51
N SER A 63 -1.56 10.87 13.83
CA SER A 63 -1.86 12.03 12.98
C SER A 63 -0.96 12.05 11.74
N VAL A 64 -1.46 12.68 10.69
CA VAL A 64 -0.75 12.85 9.42
C VAL A 64 -0.73 14.33 9.08
N SER A 65 0.33 14.83 8.47
CA SER A 65 0.40 16.21 8.02
C SER A 65 -0.77 16.52 7.08
N ASP A 66 -1.40 17.68 7.26
CA ASP A 66 -2.42 18.11 6.31
C ASP A 66 -1.76 18.57 5.00
N PRO A 67 -2.16 18.03 3.83
CA PRO A 67 -1.54 18.41 2.56
C PRO A 67 -2.01 19.77 2.02
N ILE A 68 -3.04 20.37 2.61
CA ILE A 68 -3.66 21.62 2.15
C ILE A 68 -3.40 22.74 3.15
N GLU A 69 -3.55 22.46 4.45
CA GLU A 69 -3.41 23.44 5.52
C GLU A 69 -2.12 23.24 6.35
N GLU A 70 -1.67 24.29 7.04
CA GLU A 70 -0.60 24.13 8.04
C GLU A 70 -1.15 23.36 9.25
N GLY A 71 -0.69 22.13 9.47
CA GLY A 71 -1.04 21.38 10.67
C GLY A 71 -1.18 19.87 10.45
N TRP A 72 -2.09 19.28 11.20
CA TRP A 72 -2.32 17.85 11.30
C TRP A 72 -3.76 17.52 10.93
N ILE A 73 -3.95 16.51 10.09
CA ILE A 73 -5.15 15.70 10.15
C ILE A 73 -5.02 14.84 11.40
N SER A 74 -5.93 15.02 12.36
CA SER A 74 -5.97 14.24 13.60
C SER A 74 -7.34 13.62 13.82
N GLU A 75 -7.36 12.49 14.52
CA GLU A 75 -8.58 11.75 14.86
C GLU A 75 -8.55 11.47 16.37
N ASP A 76 -8.89 12.49 17.14
CA ASP A 76 -8.68 12.52 18.60
C ASP A 76 -9.82 11.83 19.37
N ASP A 77 -10.77 11.23 18.66
CA ASP A 77 -11.93 10.57 19.27
C ASP A 77 -11.48 9.41 20.16
N ALA A 78 -11.91 9.48 21.43
CA ALA A 78 -11.68 8.40 22.37
C ALA A 78 -12.30 7.09 21.86
N CYS A 79 -11.44 6.07 21.76
CA CYS A 79 -11.80 4.77 21.24
C CYS A 79 -12.22 3.85 22.39
N HIS A 80 -13.54 3.72 22.55
CA HIS A 80 -14.15 2.80 23.50
C HIS A 80 -14.66 1.54 22.78
N PRO A 81 -14.69 0.37 23.45
CA PRO A 81 -15.11 -0.90 22.85
C PRO A 81 -16.48 -0.93 22.15
N LYS A 82 -17.39 0.00 22.50
CA LYS A 82 -18.70 0.13 21.87
C LYS A 82 -18.70 1.04 20.62
N ALA A 83 -17.69 1.91 20.50
CA ALA A 83 -17.57 2.89 19.41
C ALA A 83 -16.56 2.42 18.35
N CYS A 84 -15.50 1.72 18.75
CA CYS A 84 -14.49 1.19 17.86
C CYS A 84 -14.60 -0.33 17.72
N VAL A 85 -15.36 -0.77 16.72
CA VAL A 85 -15.43 -2.19 16.34
C VAL A 85 -14.83 -2.33 14.96
N LEU A 86 -13.70 -3.04 14.87
CA LEU A 86 -13.04 -3.32 13.59
C LEU A 86 -13.62 -4.61 13.01
N PRO A 87 -14.18 -4.60 11.78
CA PRO A 87 -14.76 -5.76 11.14
C PRO A 87 -13.68 -6.76 10.65
N VAL A 88 -12.98 -7.40 11.58
CA VAL A 88 -12.05 -8.50 11.29
C VAL A 88 -12.80 -9.83 11.42
N SER A 89 -12.55 -10.76 10.49
CA SER A 89 -13.16 -12.09 10.50
C SER A 89 -12.97 -12.81 11.85
N ALA A 90 -14.03 -13.48 12.32
CA ALA A 90 -14.07 -14.15 13.62
C ALA A 90 -13.13 -15.38 13.75
N ASN A 91 -12.52 -15.83 12.64
CA ASN A 91 -11.67 -17.02 12.61
C ASN A 91 -10.20 -16.77 13.04
N VAL A 92 -9.90 -15.59 13.59
CA VAL A 92 -8.55 -15.28 14.11
C VAL A 92 -8.38 -15.86 15.50
N ARG A 93 -7.27 -16.56 15.74
CA ARG A 93 -7.00 -17.15 17.04
C ARG A 93 -6.61 -16.08 18.07
N THR A 94 -7.10 -16.19 19.28
CA THR A 94 -6.95 -15.17 20.32
C THR A 94 -5.48 -14.86 20.65
N GLU A 95 -4.60 -15.85 20.64
CA GLU A 95 -3.16 -15.66 20.89
C GLU A 95 -2.48 -14.79 19.84
N GLN A 96 -3.00 -14.78 18.61
CA GLN A 96 -2.50 -13.92 17.54
C GLN A 96 -2.88 -12.47 17.80
N LEU A 97 -4.12 -12.24 18.22
CA LEU A 97 -4.65 -10.89 18.52
C LEU A 97 -3.93 -10.22 19.69
N TYR A 98 -3.56 -10.97 20.74
CA TYR A 98 -2.83 -10.42 21.90
C TYR A 98 -1.42 -9.88 21.58
N ARG A 99 -0.90 -10.19 20.38
CA ARG A 99 0.38 -9.70 19.89
C ARG A 99 0.23 -8.41 19.08
N LEU A 100 -0.99 -8.02 18.74
CA LEU A 100 -1.30 -6.90 17.88
C LEU A 100 -1.83 -5.71 18.67
N MET A 101 -1.82 -4.55 18.03
CA MET A 101 -2.54 -3.35 18.41
C MET A 101 -3.33 -2.85 17.19
N ALA A 102 -4.37 -2.07 17.46
CA ALA A 102 -5.10 -1.34 16.43
C ALA A 102 -4.50 0.07 16.31
N VAL A 103 -4.24 0.51 15.07
CA VAL A 103 -3.72 1.84 14.80
C VAL A 103 -4.68 2.52 13.82
N ARG A 104 -5.27 3.63 14.25
CA ARG A 104 -6.08 4.51 13.40
C ARG A 104 -5.16 5.58 12.84
N VAL A 105 -4.98 5.61 11.54
CA VAL A 105 -4.11 6.58 10.87
C VAL A 105 -5.00 7.61 10.21
N ALA A 106 -4.81 8.87 10.58
CA ALA A 106 -5.68 9.97 10.15
C ALA A 106 -5.72 10.06 8.61
N GLY A 107 -6.93 10.19 8.06
CA GLY A 107 -7.17 10.21 6.61
C GLY A 107 -7.05 8.85 5.91
N MET A 108 -6.66 7.78 6.61
CA MET A 108 -6.42 6.44 6.05
C MET A 108 -7.33 5.37 6.68
N GLY A 109 -7.64 5.49 7.98
CA GLY A 109 -8.44 4.51 8.70
C GLY A 109 -7.58 3.52 9.47
N TRP A 110 -8.06 2.29 9.67
CA TRP A 110 -7.47 1.36 10.63
C TRP A 110 -6.54 0.32 10.01
N ILE A 111 -5.43 0.05 10.70
CA ILE A 111 -4.55 -1.10 10.48
C ILE A 111 -4.35 -1.89 11.77
N LEU A 112 -3.97 -3.16 11.63
CA LEU A 112 -3.40 -3.95 12.72
C LEU A 112 -1.87 -4.03 12.55
N ALA A 113 -1.14 -3.92 13.66
CA ALA A 113 0.31 -4.08 13.66
C ALA A 113 0.78 -4.76 14.96
N PRO A 114 1.97 -5.40 14.98
CA PRO A 114 2.54 -5.89 16.22
C PRO A 114 2.65 -4.80 17.28
N LYS A 115 2.20 -5.08 18.50
CA LYS A 115 2.07 -4.09 19.58
C LYS A 115 3.39 -3.46 20.04
N THR A 116 4.53 -4.03 19.63
CA THR A 116 5.87 -3.52 19.93
C THR A 116 6.39 -2.53 18.90
N TRP A 117 5.74 -2.41 17.74
CA TRP A 117 6.20 -1.52 16.68
C TRP A 117 5.77 -0.09 16.97
N ARG A 118 6.68 0.87 16.79
CA ARG A 118 6.42 2.32 16.97
C ARG A 118 7.02 3.20 15.86
N ASN A 119 7.84 2.63 14.98
CA ASN A 119 8.39 3.37 13.86
C ASN A 119 7.38 3.36 12.71
N ILE A 120 6.77 4.52 12.46
CA ILE A 120 5.81 4.75 11.39
C ILE A 120 6.21 6.01 10.61
N GLU A 121 5.89 6.00 9.33
CA GLU A 121 5.79 7.17 8.47
C GLU A 121 4.48 7.03 7.68
N ALA A 122 3.65 8.07 7.71
CA ALA A 122 2.39 8.09 6.98
C ALA A 122 2.14 9.48 6.39
N ASP A 123 1.65 9.51 5.16
CA ASP A 123 1.43 10.75 4.40
C ASP A 123 0.18 10.65 3.52
N VAL A 124 -0.54 11.77 3.40
CA VAL A 124 -1.70 11.95 2.52
C VAL A 124 -1.38 13.09 1.56
N GLY A 125 -1.46 12.84 0.25
CA GLY A 125 -1.27 13.85 -0.77
C GLY A 125 -2.54 14.65 -1.06
N VAL A 126 -2.38 15.83 -1.68
CA VAL A 126 -3.49 16.73 -2.07
C VAL A 126 -4.54 16.03 -2.96
N ASN A 127 -4.11 15.07 -3.77
CA ASN A 127 -4.98 14.27 -4.63
C ASN A 127 -5.64 13.08 -3.90
N GLY A 128 -5.54 13.01 -2.57
CA GLY A 128 -6.01 11.89 -1.76
C GLY A 128 -5.17 10.62 -1.86
N SER A 129 -3.97 10.68 -2.46
CA SER A 129 -3.04 9.55 -2.41
C SER A 129 -2.58 9.32 -0.97
N GLN A 130 -2.33 8.08 -0.59
CA GLN A 130 -1.96 7.74 0.77
C GLN A 130 -0.77 6.79 0.75
N ALA A 131 0.17 6.97 1.66
CA ALA A 131 1.29 6.07 1.84
C ALA A 131 1.54 5.85 3.33
N LEU A 132 1.77 4.61 3.73
CA LEU A 132 2.16 4.26 5.08
C LEU A 132 3.26 3.21 5.05
N LEU A 133 4.23 3.39 5.95
CA LEU A 133 5.23 2.38 6.28
C LEU A 133 5.36 2.31 7.79
N MET A 134 5.20 1.10 8.33
CA MET A 134 5.49 0.79 9.72
C MET A 134 6.49 -0.36 9.80
N LYS A 135 7.53 -0.23 10.63
CA LYS A 135 8.61 -1.23 10.72
C LYS A 135 8.83 -1.70 12.17
N SER A 136 9.31 -2.93 12.29
CA SER A 136 9.91 -3.43 13.53
C SER A 136 11.13 -2.59 13.95
N ALA A 137 11.55 -2.70 15.21
CA ALA A 137 12.70 -1.97 15.73
C ALA A 137 14.00 -2.28 14.97
N ASP A 138 14.17 -3.52 14.48
CA ASP A 138 15.31 -3.96 13.66
C ASP A 138 15.12 -3.68 12.16
N GLY A 139 13.95 -3.17 11.76
CA GLY A 139 13.61 -2.83 10.38
C GLY A 139 13.43 -4.02 9.42
N ARG A 140 13.46 -5.27 9.92
CA ARG A 140 13.36 -6.49 9.11
C ARG A 140 11.92 -6.94 8.83
N GLU A 141 11.00 -6.51 9.66
CA GLU A 141 9.57 -6.74 9.48
C GLU A 141 8.90 -5.39 9.21
N TYR A 142 7.86 -5.39 8.37
CA TYR A 142 7.12 -4.18 8.06
C TYR A 142 5.68 -4.45 7.64
N VAL A 143 4.86 -3.42 7.77
CA VAL A 143 3.56 -3.25 7.15
C VAL A 143 3.67 -2.01 6.28
N SER A 144 3.29 -2.10 5.02
CA SER A 144 3.19 -0.93 4.15
C SER A 144 1.82 -0.87 3.48
N TYR A 145 1.37 0.34 3.20
CA TYR A 145 0.14 0.59 2.47
C TYR A 145 0.35 1.70 1.44
N TYR A 146 -0.34 1.58 0.30
CA TYR A 146 -0.40 2.62 -0.71
C TYR A 146 -1.83 2.72 -1.27
N HIS A 147 -2.30 3.95 -1.49
CA HIS A 147 -3.51 4.30 -2.23
C HIS A 147 -3.17 5.37 -3.26
N SER A 148 -3.63 5.21 -4.50
CA SER A 148 -3.33 6.14 -5.59
C SER A 148 -4.03 7.48 -5.48
N GLY A 149 -5.11 7.57 -4.69
CA GLY A 149 -6.02 8.71 -4.71
C GLY A 149 -6.64 8.88 -6.09
N ALA A 150 -6.90 10.13 -6.47
CA ALA A 150 -7.40 10.50 -7.79
C ALA A 150 -6.34 10.49 -8.91
N CYS A 151 -5.12 10.00 -8.65
CA CYS A 151 -4.07 9.92 -9.68
C CYS A 151 -4.22 8.67 -10.55
N VAL A 152 -4.99 8.77 -11.64
CA VAL A 152 -5.21 7.67 -12.62
C VAL A 152 -3.89 7.06 -13.11
N GLY A 153 -2.94 7.89 -13.53
CA GLY A 153 -1.62 7.43 -14.00
C GLY A 153 -0.83 6.66 -12.93
N CYS A 154 -0.90 7.11 -11.68
CA CYS A 154 -0.29 6.41 -10.54
C CYS A 154 -0.98 5.06 -10.32
N ALA A 155 -2.32 5.04 -10.39
CA ALA A 155 -3.12 3.85 -10.18
C ALA A 155 -2.84 2.78 -11.24
N LEU A 156 -2.89 3.14 -12.51
CA LEU A 156 -2.63 2.23 -13.63
C LEU A 156 -1.21 1.70 -13.60
N THR A 157 -0.22 2.56 -13.34
CA THR A 157 1.20 2.16 -13.25
C THR A 157 1.46 1.21 -12.07
N ALA A 158 0.83 1.46 -10.92
CA ALA A 158 0.97 0.62 -9.73
C ALA A 158 0.19 -0.70 -9.84
N ALA A 159 -0.97 -0.70 -10.51
CA ALA A 159 -1.80 -1.88 -10.73
C ALA A 159 -1.26 -2.83 -11.80
N ALA A 160 -0.56 -2.29 -12.82
CA ALA A 160 -0.09 -3.01 -13.99
C ALA A 160 0.67 -4.34 -13.73
N PRO A 161 1.53 -4.46 -12.70
CA PRO A 161 2.20 -5.72 -12.39
C PRO A 161 1.25 -6.85 -11.93
N PHE A 162 0.07 -6.51 -11.41
CA PHE A 162 -0.88 -7.44 -10.79
C PHE A 162 -2.13 -7.66 -11.66
N PHE A 163 -2.54 -6.64 -12.41
CA PHE A 163 -3.76 -6.59 -13.20
C PHE A 163 -3.45 -6.39 -14.70
N PRO A 164 -3.61 -7.44 -15.53
CA PRO A 164 -3.32 -7.35 -16.97
C PRO A 164 -4.12 -6.29 -17.71
N GLN A 165 -5.33 -5.96 -17.24
CA GLN A 165 -6.14 -4.91 -17.83
C GLN A 165 -5.60 -3.52 -17.50
N ALA A 166 -5.14 -3.27 -16.28
CA ALA A 166 -4.47 -2.02 -15.93
C ALA A 166 -3.21 -1.80 -16.78
N PHE A 167 -2.43 -2.85 -17.04
CA PHE A 167 -1.28 -2.77 -17.95
C PHE A 167 -1.68 -2.35 -19.37
N LYS A 168 -2.79 -2.87 -19.89
CA LYS A 168 -3.29 -2.49 -21.23
C LYS A 168 -3.78 -1.03 -21.27
N LEU A 169 -4.52 -0.60 -20.25
CA LEU A 169 -5.00 0.77 -20.14
C LEU A 169 -3.82 1.75 -19.99
N ALA A 170 -2.87 1.43 -19.13
CA ALA A 170 -1.64 2.20 -18.98
C ALA A 170 -0.92 2.42 -20.33
N GLN A 171 -0.83 1.38 -21.17
CA GLN A 171 -0.25 1.51 -22.50
C GLN A 171 -1.10 2.31 -23.48
N ALA A 172 -2.42 2.21 -23.39
CA ALA A 172 -3.33 2.95 -24.26
C ALA A 172 -3.32 4.46 -23.96
N ASP A 173 -3.08 4.81 -22.71
CA ASP A 173 -3.08 6.19 -22.21
C ASP A 173 -1.66 6.77 -22.05
N ASP A 174 -0.66 6.17 -22.72
CA ASP A 174 0.75 6.61 -22.74
C ASP A 174 1.43 6.74 -21.36
N TYR A 175 0.96 5.98 -20.37
CA TYR A 175 1.71 5.76 -19.12
C TYR A 175 2.82 4.72 -19.35
N GLU A 176 3.83 4.70 -18.47
CA GLU A 176 4.95 3.74 -18.53
C GLU A 176 4.75 2.57 -17.53
N PRO A 177 3.87 1.57 -17.81
CA PRO A 177 3.62 0.51 -16.86
C PRO A 177 4.81 -0.44 -16.74
N ASN A 178 5.02 -0.95 -15.53
CA ASN A 178 5.92 -2.06 -15.33
C ASN A 178 5.26 -3.39 -15.70
N ARG A 179 6.02 -4.27 -16.36
CA ARG A 179 5.60 -5.65 -16.64
C ARG A 179 5.55 -6.48 -15.36
N PRO A 180 4.66 -7.49 -15.28
CA PRO A 180 4.67 -8.46 -14.19
C PRO A 180 6.04 -9.13 -14.03
N ASN A 181 6.45 -9.34 -12.79
CA ASN A 181 7.68 -10.05 -12.47
C ASN A 181 7.38 -11.53 -12.18
N PRO A 182 8.00 -12.48 -12.90
CA PRO A 182 7.73 -13.91 -12.71
C PRO A 182 8.14 -14.45 -11.33
N SER A 183 9.00 -13.72 -10.59
CA SER A 183 9.37 -14.07 -9.21
C SER A 183 8.29 -13.71 -8.18
N ILE A 184 7.21 -13.05 -8.60
CA ILE A 184 6.05 -12.76 -7.73
C ILE A 184 4.99 -13.81 -7.98
N GLN A 185 4.61 -14.50 -6.91
CA GLN A 185 3.48 -15.43 -6.95
C GLN A 185 2.19 -14.63 -6.85
N LEU A 186 1.27 -14.86 -7.78
CA LEU A 186 -0.02 -14.17 -7.85
C LEU A 186 -1.16 -15.17 -7.72
N VAL A 187 -2.14 -14.86 -6.87
CA VAL A 187 -3.40 -15.58 -6.74
C VAL A 187 -4.55 -14.60 -6.96
N ARG A 188 -5.31 -14.78 -8.04
CA ARG A 188 -6.48 -13.94 -8.34
C ARG A 188 -7.65 -14.39 -7.48
N ALA A 189 -7.93 -13.64 -6.42
CA ALA A 189 -9.04 -13.93 -5.52
C ALA A 189 -10.38 -13.47 -6.13
N GLN A 190 -10.38 -12.33 -6.82
CA GLN A 190 -11.51 -11.74 -7.53
C GLN A 190 -11.00 -10.93 -8.73
N ASN A 191 -11.90 -10.42 -9.59
CA ASN A 191 -11.49 -9.61 -10.75
C ASN A 191 -10.71 -8.35 -10.36
N ASN A 192 -11.09 -7.72 -9.24
CA ASN A 192 -10.50 -6.50 -8.68
C ASN A 192 -9.57 -6.77 -7.48
N LYS A 193 -9.24 -8.03 -7.17
CA LYS A 193 -8.45 -8.41 -5.99
C LYS A 193 -7.42 -9.49 -6.30
N VAL A 194 -6.15 -9.20 -6.05
CA VAL A 194 -5.03 -10.13 -6.20
C VAL A 194 -4.29 -10.27 -4.88
N LEU A 195 -4.09 -11.52 -4.45
CA LEU A 195 -3.13 -11.83 -3.38
C LEU A 195 -1.77 -12.07 -4.04
N PHE A 196 -0.70 -11.62 -3.41
CA PHE A 196 0.65 -11.83 -3.93
C PHE A 196 1.66 -12.15 -2.86
N SER A 197 2.76 -12.78 -3.26
CA SER A 197 3.93 -12.97 -2.40
C SER A 197 5.24 -12.98 -3.18
N TYR A 198 6.30 -12.57 -2.51
CA TYR A 198 7.67 -12.64 -3.02
C TYR A 198 8.67 -12.65 -1.86
N THR A 199 9.90 -13.10 -2.13
CA THR A 199 11.01 -13.09 -1.16
C THR A 199 12.20 -12.37 -1.80
N LEU A 200 12.68 -11.31 -1.14
CA LEU A 200 13.90 -10.62 -1.55
C LEU A 200 15.12 -11.24 -0.88
N PRO A 201 16.33 -11.12 -1.47
CA PRO A 201 17.55 -11.60 -0.84
C PRO A 201 17.73 -11.06 0.58
N ASN A 202 18.03 -11.95 1.52
CA ASN A 202 18.22 -11.64 2.96
C ASN A 202 16.98 -11.04 3.67
N GLN A 203 15.79 -11.15 3.09
CA GLN A 203 14.53 -10.68 3.67
C GLN A 203 13.58 -11.85 3.97
N TYR A 204 12.63 -11.62 4.87
CA TYR A 204 11.50 -12.54 5.03
C TYR A 204 10.54 -12.43 3.83
N THR A 205 9.69 -13.43 3.66
CA THR A 205 8.65 -13.40 2.63
C THR A 205 7.69 -12.24 2.88
N THR A 206 7.43 -11.49 1.82
CA THR A 206 6.39 -10.46 1.79
C THR A 206 5.12 -11.10 1.26
N HIS A 207 4.02 -10.89 1.98
CA HIS A 207 2.67 -11.20 1.52
C HIS A 207 1.93 -9.88 1.31
N GLY A 208 1.05 -9.83 0.31
CA GLY A 208 0.26 -8.64 0.07
C GLY A 208 -1.06 -8.91 -0.60
N VAL A 209 -1.90 -7.87 -0.58
CA VAL A 209 -3.18 -7.82 -1.25
C VAL A 209 -3.23 -6.52 -2.04
N ALA A 210 -3.48 -6.64 -3.34
CA ALA A 210 -3.71 -5.51 -4.23
C ALA A 210 -5.18 -5.48 -4.65
N PHE A 211 -5.75 -4.28 -4.68
CA PHE A 211 -7.07 -4.00 -5.20
C PHE A 211 -6.99 -2.96 -6.30
N TRP A 212 -7.76 -3.18 -7.36
CA TRP A 212 -7.87 -2.22 -8.46
C TRP A 212 -9.28 -2.28 -9.03
N GLN A 213 -9.94 -1.13 -9.10
CA GLN A 213 -11.27 -1.03 -9.69
C GLN A 213 -11.16 -0.30 -11.02
N ASN A 214 -11.65 -0.93 -12.07
CA ASN A 214 -11.71 -0.34 -13.40
C ASN A 214 -13.02 0.45 -13.56
N ALA A 215 -13.07 1.63 -12.93
CA ALA A 215 -14.16 2.62 -12.96
C ALA A 215 -13.56 4.02 -13.22
N ASP A 216 -14.37 5.07 -13.26
CA ASP A 216 -13.97 6.40 -13.77
C ASP A 216 -12.75 7.06 -13.09
N ASP A 217 -12.40 6.68 -11.85
CA ASP A 217 -11.22 7.19 -11.12
C ASP A 217 -10.07 6.16 -10.98
N GLU A 218 -10.26 4.95 -11.52
CA GLU A 218 -9.38 3.78 -11.50
C GLU A 218 -8.59 3.52 -10.20
N PRO A 219 -9.18 3.60 -8.98
CA PRO A 219 -8.41 3.60 -7.75
C PRO A 219 -7.63 2.29 -7.59
N TYR A 220 -6.36 2.42 -7.23
CA TYR A 220 -5.48 1.33 -6.85
C TYR A 220 -5.09 1.45 -5.40
N GLN A 221 -5.05 0.32 -4.71
CA GLN A 221 -4.42 0.22 -3.40
C GLN A 221 -3.76 -1.13 -3.20
N ASP A 222 -2.69 -1.16 -2.42
CA ASP A 222 -2.13 -2.39 -1.90
C ASP A 222 -1.64 -2.27 -0.47
N MET A 223 -1.69 -3.40 0.22
CA MET A 223 -1.10 -3.58 1.53
C MET A 223 -0.09 -4.72 1.46
N ARG A 224 1.07 -4.54 2.09
CA ARG A 224 2.14 -5.52 2.17
C ARG A 224 2.52 -5.76 3.61
N VAL A 225 2.82 -7.00 3.92
CA VAL A 225 3.29 -7.43 5.24
C VAL A 225 4.48 -8.36 5.06
N THR A 226 5.59 -7.99 5.69
CA THR A 226 6.78 -8.83 5.82
C THR A 226 7.00 -9.07 7.29
N VAL A 227 6.99 -10.33 7.69
CA VAL A 227 7.17 -10.74 9.08
C VAL A 227 8.01 -12.01 9.12
N SER A 228 8.65 -12.27 10.25
CA SER A 228 9.44 -13.48 10.47
C SER A 228 8.59 -14.74 10.32
N GLN A 229 9.25 -15.88 10.15
CA GLN A 229 8.56 -17.16 9.99
C GLN A 229 7.63 -17.47 11.18
N ASP A 230 8.05 -17.14 12.40
CA ASP A 230 7.27 -17.28 13.64
C ASP A 230 6.02 -16.39 13.68
N ASN A 231 5.99 -15.37 12.81
CA ASN A 231 4.95 -14.37 12.71
C ASN A 231 4.12 -14.50 11.43
N THR A 232 4.38 -15.48 10.57
CA THR A 232 3.64 -15.69 9.31
C THR A 232 2.13 -15.70 9.52
N ALA A 233 1.68 -16.31 10.62
CA ALA A 233 0.26 -16.39 10.94
C ALA A 233 -0.36 -15.02 11.32
N LEU A 234 0.45 -14.02 11.72
CA LEU A 234 0.02 -12.63 11.91
C LEU A 234 -0.15 -11.90 10.58
N ALA A 235 0.63 -12.22 9.54
CA ALA A 235 0.53 -11.57 8.24
C ALA A 235 -0.89 -11.71 7.65
N GLY A 236 -1.46 -12.92 7.73
CA GLY A 236 -2.83 -13.16 7.29
C GLY A 236 -3.87 -12.35 8.09
N VAL A 237 -3.68 -12.21 9.40
CA VAL A 237 -4.57 -11.40 10.27
C VAL A 237 -4.52 -9.92 9.88
N ILE A 238 -3.30 -9.39 9.71
CA ILE A 238 -3.07 -7.99 9.35
C ILE A 238 -3.67 -7.69 7.97
N LEU A 239 -3.40 -8.53 6.96
CA LEU A 239 -3.91 -8.34 5.60
C LEU A 239 -5.43 -8.53 5.50
N ASN A 240 -6.02 -9.40 6.31
CA ASN A 240 -7.47 -9.61 6.32
C ASN A 240 -8.23 -8.51 7.07
N ALA A 241 -7.58 -7.82 8.01
CA ALA A 241 -8.11 -6.57 8.54
C ALA A 241 -8.13 -5.50 7.44
N GLY A 242 -7.10 -5.48 6.58
CA GLY A 242 -6.95 -4.50 5.52
C GLY A 242 -6.74 -3.09 6.08
N MET A 243 -6.79 -2.08 5.20
CA MET A 243 -6.99 -0.71 5.64
C MET A 243 -8.50 -0.42 5.58
N MET A 244 -9.14 -0.40 6.75
CA MET A 244 -10.58 -0.19 6.87
C MET A 244 -10.85 1.31 6.82
N ALA A 245 -11.15 1.82 5.63
CA ALA A 245 -11.72 3.15 5.46
C ALA A 245 -13.17 3.14 5.96
N PHE A 246 -13.55 4.15 6.75
CA PHE A 246 -14.91 4.41 7.22
C PHE A 246 -15.52 5.58 6.45
#